data_AF-A0AAT9R2F7-F1
#
_entry.id   AF-A0AAT9R2F7-F1
#
_cell.length_a   1.000
_cell.length_b   1.000
_cell.length_c   1.000
_cell.angle_alpha   90.00
_cell.angle_beta   90.00
_cell.angle_gamma   90.00
#
_symmetry.space_group_name_H-M   'P 1'
#
loop_
_entity.id
_entity.type
_entity.pdbx_description
1 polymer ?
#
loop_
_entity_poly.entity_id
_entity_poly.type
_entity_poly.pdbx_seq_one_letter_code
_entity_poly.pdbx_strand_id
1 'polypeptide(L)'
;MRDEFAGLVRRALHDSGYSMRAAARAINYDLSYLSRVLNGKQQPSPKLAKALDDLLEADGALAGTVLEADDLSRVTGSVAKPSRLDAGTVDALAGVLSAYRRLDDTVHPKVVIPATLAQMREVTRLLKEARGHHRDPLAEVASEFVQFGGWLLAQDRQDTKAVQLLNEAVDLADEIGNGTLAAQALNFKGYLARQQGRAQGVARWYSAAAFTPGAHPAQRLGDMLQAAAGLAELGETDEALRMMENAERLTDVAAAVPPPETAYWLTPEFNRLNMGLANLGLGRYGDAVDHINAGLEGLPDELRDAPWTWEHRNALRRATEAR
;
A
#
# COMPACT_ATOMS: atom_id res chain seq x y z
N MET A 1 -3.61 4.91 -19.58
CA MET A 1 -3.38 6.31 -19.16
C MET A 1 -4.56 7.27 -19.36
N ARG A 2 -5.03 7.60 -20.59
CA ARG A 2 -6.08 8.64 -20.78
C ARG A 2 -7.40 8.34 -20.05
N ASP A 3 -7.87 7.10 -20.15
CA ASP A 3 -9.15 6.69 -19.57
C ASP A 3 -9.06 6.45 -18.06
N GLU A 4 -7.85 6.24 -17.53
CA GLU A 4 -7.60 5.99 -16.11
C GLU A 4 -7.81 7.26 -15.29
N PHE A 5 -7.18 8.37 -15.67
CA PHE A 5 -7.36 9.66 -14.99
C PHE A 5 -8.84 10.09 -15.02
N ALA A 6 -9.45 10.06 -16.21
CA ALA A 6 -10.85 10.44 -16.38
C ALA A 6 -11.80 9.59 -15.53
N GLY A 7 -11.58 8.27 -15.48
CA GLY A 7 -12.35 7.35 -14.64
C GLY A 7 -12.11 7.57 -13.15
N LEU A 8 -10.87 7.80 -12.75
CA LEU A 8 -10.46 8.06 -11.37
C LEU A 8 -11.15 9.32 -10.83
N VAL A 9 -11.02 10.45 -11.55
CA VAL A 9 -11.66 11.71 -11.16
C VAL A 9 -13.18 11.57 -11.08
N ARG A 10 -13.82 10.85 -12.03
CA ARG A 10 -15.28 10.63 -11.97
C ARG A 10 -15.70 9.89 -10.70
N ARG A 11 -14.94 8.86 -10.31
CA ARG A 11 -15.22 8.11 -9.08
C ARG A 11 -14.97 8.97 -7.84
N ALA A 12 -13.87 9.70 -7.80
CA ALA A 12 -13.53 10.60 -6.70
C ALA A 12 -14.59 11.70 -6.51
N LEU A 13 -14.99 12.39 -7.59
CA LEU A 13 -16.06 13.40 -7.54
C LEU A 13 -17.38 12.81 -7.02
N HIS A 14 -17.76 11.62 -7.50
CA HIS A 14 -18.97 10.96 -7.04
C HIS A 14 -18.91 10.62 -5.55
N ASP A 15 -17.77 10.09 -5.09
CA ASP A 15 -17.53 9.74 -3.68
C ASP A 15 -17.60 10.98 -2.77
N SER A 16 -17.06 12.10 -3.23
CA SER A 16 -17.14 13.41 -2.56
C SER A 16 -18.49 14.14 -2.78
N GLY A 17 -19.50 13.50 -3.37
CA GLY A 17 -20.84 14.06 -3.56
C GLY A 17 -20.97 15.12 -4.66
N TYR A 18 -19.96 15.32 -5.50
CA TYR A 18 -19.99 16.26 -6.60
C TYR A 18 -20.64 15.68 -7.86
N SER A 19 -21.63 16.39 -8.38
CA SER A 19 -21.99 16.25 -9.80
C SER A 19 -20.93 16.92 -10.69
N MET A 20 -20.78 16.47 -11.94
CA MET A 20 -19.86 17.11 -12.89
C MET A 20 -20.14 18.61 -13.09
N ARG A 21 -21.41 19.02 -13.01
CA ARG A 21 -21.82 20.43 -13.09
C ARG A 21 -21.40 21.22 -11.84
N ALA A 22 -21.58 20.63 -10.67
CA ALA A 22 -21.14 21.25 -9.41
C ALA A 22 -19.62 21.39 -9.37
N ALA A 23 -18.89 20.35 -9.78
CA ALA A 23 -17.43 20.37 -9.91
C ALA A 23 -16.98 21.48 -10.86
N ALA A 24 -17.49 21.51 -12.10
CA ALA A 24 -17.14 22.54 -13.10
C ALA A 24 -17.32 23.97 -12.56
N ARG A 25 -18.41 24.21 -11.81
CA ARG A 25 -18.67 25.50 -11.16
C ARG A 25 -17.68 25.79 -10.05
N ALA A 26 -17.36 24.81 -9.21
CA ALA A 26 -16.42 24.98 -8.09
C ALA A 26 -15.00 25.34 -8.57
N ILE A 27 -14.53 24.70 -9.64
CA ILE A 27 -13.19 24.96 -10.21
C ILE A 27 -13.16 26.08 -11.26
N ASN A 28 -14.29 26.73 -11.53
CA ASN A 28 -14.43 27.77 -12.57
C ASN A 28 -14.00 27.33 -13.98
N TYR A 29 -14.40 26.11 -14.39
CA TYR A 29 -14.19 25.60 -15.74
C TYR A 29 -15.50 25.44 -16.51
N ASP A 30 -15.42 25.53 -17.84
CA ASP A 30 -16.54 25.20 -18.71
C ASP A 30 -16.94 23.73 -18.57
N LEU A 31 -18.24 23.48 -18.40
CA LEU A 31 -18.79 22.12 -18.24
C LEU A 31 -18.51 21.26 -19.48
N SER A 32 -18.53 21.83 -20.68
CA SER A 32 -18.29 21.10 -21.92
C SER A 32 -16.82 20.68 -22.03
N TYR A 33 -15.88 21.51 -21.57
CA TYR A 33 -14.48 21.13 -21.45
C TYR A 33 -14.27 20.05 -20.40
N LEU A 34 -14.78 20.22 -19.18
CA LEU A 34 -14.67 19.20 -18.13
C LEU A 34 -15.27 17.87 -18.58
N SER A 35 -16.43 17.90 -19.24
CA SER A 35 -17.08 16.70 -19.77
C SER A 35 -16.23 15.99 -20.82
N ARG A 36 -15.57 16.71 -21.74
CA ARG A 36 -14.69 16.07 -22.71
C ARG A 36 -13.49 15.40 -22.05
N VAL A 37 -12.91 16.03 -21.03
CA VAL A 37 -11.80 15.45 -20.27
C VAL A 37 -12.24 14.23 -19.48
N LEU A 38 -13.31 14.34 -18.69
CA LEU A 38 -13.80 13.25 -17.83
C LEU A 38 -14.43 12.07 -18.61
N ASN A 39 -14.66 12.23 -19.91
CA ASN A 39 -15.06 11.16 -20.83
C ASN A 39 -13.91 10.68 -21.73
N GLY A 40 -12.65 11.02 -21.42
CA GLY A 40 -11.47 10.55 -22.17
C GLY A 40 -11.30 11.16 -23.57
N LYS A 41 -12.14 12.12 -23.95
CA LYS A 41 -12.13 12.75 -25.29
C LYS A 41 -11.05 13.82 -25.44
N GLN A 42 -10.49 14.32 -24.33
CA GLN A 42 -9.40 15.30 -24.33
C GLN A 42 -8.48 15.09 -23.12
N GLN A 43 -7.18 15.36 -23.28
CA GLN A 43 -6.25 15.36 -22.15
C GLN A 43 -6.53 16.51 -21.18
N PRO A 44 -6.43 16.27 -19.85
CA PRO A 44 -6.45 17.36 -18.89
C PRO A 44 -5.24 18.27 -19.13
N SER A 45 -5.43 19.58 -18.97
CA SER A 45 -4.28 20.48 -18.79
C SER A 45 -3.73 20.31 -17.38
N PRO A 46 -2.43 20.58 -17.13
CA PRO A 46 -1.87 20.56 -15.77
C PRO A 46 -2.65 21.44 -14.79
N LYS A 47 -3.15 22.59 -15.28
CA LYS A 47 -4.01 23.50 -14.51
C LYS A 47 -5.36 22.87 -14.14
N LEU A 48 -5.98 22.12 -15.05
CA LEU A 48 -7.22 21.41 -14.74
C LEU A 48 -6.97 20.27 -13.76
N ALA A 49 -5.89 19.50 -13.95
CA ALA A 49 -5.53 18.42 -13.04
C ALA A 49 -5.32 18.95 -11.62
N LYS A 50 -4.55 20.04 -11.48
CA LYS A 50 -4.38 20.74 -10.19
C LYS A 50 -5.69 21.27 -9.62
N ALA A 51 -6.55 21.87 -10.42
CA ALA A 51 -7.83 22.39 -9.90
C ALA A 51 -8.77 21.27 -9.40
N LEU A 52 -8.76 20.11 -10.06
CA LEU A 52 -9.50 18.92 -9.60
C LEU A 52 -8.87 18.32 -8.34
N ASP A 53 -7.54 18.33 -8.26
CA ASP A 53 -6.78 17.88 -7.09
C ASP A 53 -7.10 18.74 -5.86
N ASP A 54 -7.00 20.07 -6.01
CA ASP A 54 -7.33 21.04 -4.96
C ASP A 54 -8.81 20.93 -4.54
N LEU A 55 -9.74 20.66 -5.48
CA LEU A 55 -11.17 20.46 -5.17
C LEU A 55 -11.43 19.18 -4.36
N LEU A 56 -10.65 18.14 -4.61
CA LEU A 56 -10.78 16.83 -3.98
C LEU A 56 -9.86 16.67 -2.76
N GLU A 57 -9.14 17.72 -2.39
CA GLU A 57 -8.18 17.74 -1.27
C GLU A 57 -7.14 16.61 -1.37
N ALA A 58 -6.68 16.31 -2.59
CA ALA A 58 -5.82 15.16 -2.88
C ALA A 58 -4.30 15.46 -2.76
N ASP A 59 -3.91 16.64 -2.24
CA ASP A 59 -2.53 17.07 -2.00
C ASP A 59 -1.52 16.77 -3.14
N GLY A 60 -1.91 17.06 -4.38
CA GLY A 60 -1.10 16.82 -5.58
C GLY A 60 -1.04 15.36 -6.04
N ALA A 61 -1.64 14.42 -5.31
CA ALA A 61 -1.63 13.01 -5.64
C ALA A 61 -2.45 12.71 -6.91
N LEU A 62 -3.58 13.41 -7.12
CA LEU A 62 -4.39 13.24 -8.32
C LEU A 62 -3.67 13.79 -9.56
N ALA A 63 -3.06 14.97 -9.44
CA ALA A 63 -2.26 15.55 -10.52
C ALA A 63 -1.05 14.65 -10.86
N GLY A 64 -0.40 14.06 -9.86
CA GLY A 64 0.73 13.14 -10.03
C GLY A 64 0.42 11.81 -10.74
N THR A 65 -0.86 11.45 -10.91
CA THR A 65 -1.24 10.27 -11.73
C THR A 65 -1.16 10.53 -13.24
N VAL A 66 -0.99 11.79 -13.65
CA VAL A 66 -0.85 12.19 -15.04
C VAL A 66 0.62 12.46 -15.33
N LEU A 67 1.15 11.78 -16.35
CA LEU A 67 2.49 12.08 -16.86
C LEU A 67 2.50 13.43 -17.58
N GLU A 68 3.54 14.22 -17.31
CA GLU A 68 3.86 15.39 -18.11
C GLU A 68 4.13 15.01 -19.57
N ALA A 69 4.02 15.97 -20.50
CA ALA A 69 4.06 15.69 -21.93
C ALA A 69 5.33 14.94 -22.38
N ASP A 70 6.48 15.30 -21.80
CA ASP A 70 7.78 14.69 -22.10
C ASP A 70 7.85 13.26 -21.59
N ASP A 71 7.44 13.02 -20.34
CA ASP A 71 7.40 11.67 -19.74
C ASP A 71 6.39 10.78 -20.44
N LEU A 72 5.23 11.32 -20.83
CA LEU A 72 4.24 10.61 -21.62
C LEU A 72 4.81 10.19 -22.98
N SER A 73 5.56 11.08 -23.64
CA SER A 73 6.24 10.77 -24.90
C SER A 73 7.30 9.68 -24.71
N ARG A 74 8.11 9.78 -23.64
CA ARG A 74 9.13 8.78 -23.28
C ARG A 74 8.51 7.41 -23.02
N VAL A 75 7.50 7.33 -22.14
CA VAL A 75 6.78 6.09 -21.83
C VAL A 75 6.13 5.51 -23.08
N THR A 76 5.50 6.33 -23.92
CA THR A 76 4.91 5.87 -25.20
C THR A 76 5.98 5.31 -26.14
N GLY A 77 7.15 5.96 -26.21
CA GLY A 77 8.29 5.48 -26.99
C GLY A 77 8.81 4.13 -26.50
N SER A 78 8.93 3.96 -25.18
CA SER A 78 9.34 2.71 -24.54
C SER A 78 8.31 1.59 -24.72
N VAL A 79 7.00 1.88 -24.69
CA VAL A 79 5.96 0.89 -25.02
C VAL A 79 6.04 0.46 -26.49
N ALA A 80 6.33 1.38 -27.42
CA ALA A 80 6.47 1.03 -28.83
C ALA A 80 7.78 0.26 -29.14
N LYS A 81 8.83 0.49 -28.34
CA LYS A 81 10.14 -0.18 -28.47
C LYS A 81 10.70 -0.52 -27.08
N PRO A 82 10.23 -1.60 -26.43
CA PRO A 82 10.63 -1.95 -25.06
C PRO A 82 12.14 -2.21 -24.89
N SER A 83 12.84 -2.56 -25.97
CA SER A 83 14.31 -2.66 -26.00
C SER A 83 15.04 -1.32 -25.83
N ARG A 84 14.33 -0.18 -25.93
CA ARG A 84 14.86 1.17 -25.72
C ARG A 84 14.41 1.78 -24.38
N LEU A 85 13.92 0.94 -23.46
CA LEU A 85 13.63 1.34 -22.09
C LEU A 85 14.85 2.07 -21.50
N ASP A 86 14.61 3.19 -20.85
CA ASP A 86 15.62 4.02 -20.21
C ASP A 86 15.23 4.41 -18.78
N ALA A 87 16.19 4.94 -18.02
CA ALA A 87 15.99 5.29 -16.61
C ALA A 87 14.78 6.20 -16.38
N GLY A 88 14.64 7.29 -17.15
CA GLY A 88 13.52 8.21 -16.92
C GLY A 88 12.15 7.62 -17.29
N THR A 89 12.06 6.54 -18.09
CA THR A 89 10.79 5.80 -18.23
C THR A 89 10.45 5.07 -16.93
N VAL A 90 11.44 4.44 -16.30
CA VAL A 90 11.28 3.76 -15.01
C VAL A 90 10.88 4.78 -13.93
N ASP A 91 11.60 5.91 -13.86
CA ASP A 91 11.33 6.98 -12.89
C ASP A 91 9.91 7.56 -13.05
N ALA A 92 9.46 7.78 -14.28
CA ALA A 92 8.11 8.26 -14.56
C ALA A 92 7.04 7.27 -14.07
N LEU A 93 7.24 5.97 -14.29
CA LEU A 93 6.31 4.94 -13.83
C LEU A 93 6.31 4.79 -12.30
N ALA A 94 7.47 4.90 -11.65
CA ALA A 94 7.60 4.94 -10.20
C ALA A 94 6.92 6.18 -9.59
N GLY A 95 7.01 7.34 -10.26
CA GLY A 95 6.30 8.57 -9.87
C GLY A 95 4.78 8.39 -9.90
N VAL A 96 4.24 7.75 -10.95
CA VAL A 96 2.80 7.44 -11.04
C VAL A 96 2.37 6.49 -9.92
N LEU A 97 3.16 5.46 -9.61
CA LEU A 97 2.87 4.56 -8.49
C LEU A 97 2.83 5.32 -7.16
N SER A 98 3.81 6.19 -6.92
CA SER A 98 3.88 7.02 -5.71
C SER A 98 2.66 7.94 -5.58
N ALA A 99 2.18 8.48 -6.69
CA ALA A 99 0.94 9.27 -6.72
C ALA A 99 -0.30 8.43 -6.36
N TYR A 100 -0.39 7.20 -6.87
CA TYR A 100 -1.49 6.31 -6.49
C TYR A 100 -1.47 5.90 -5.01
N ARG A 101 -0.29 5.73 -4.40
CA ARG A 101 -0.18 5.46 -2.95
C ARG A 101 -0.69 6.63 -2.12
N ARG A 102 -0.28 7.86 -2.44
CA ARG A 102 -0.81 9.06 -1.76
C ARG A 102 -2.32 9.24 -1.95
N LEU A 103 -2.88 8.79 -3.07
CA LEU A 103 -4.33 8.77 -3.25
C LEU A 103 -5.03 7.75 -2.35
N ASP A 104 -4.45 6.57 -2.12
CA ASP A 104 -5.00 5.58 -1.17
C ASP A 104 -5.08 6.13 0.25
N ASP A 105 -4.16 7.02 0.63
CA ASP A 105 -4.17 7.68 1.94
C ASP A 105 -5.33 8.70 2.09
N THR A 106 -5.93 9.17 0.99
CA THR A 106 -6.90 10.29 0.98
C THR A 106 -8.31 9.91 0.50
N VAL A 107 -8.44 8.90 -0.36
CA VAL A 107 -9.75 8.48 -0.91
C VAL A 107 -10.02 7.00 -0.66
N HIS A 108 -11.29 6.60 -0.66
CA HIS A 108 -11.66 5.19 -0.48
C HIS A 108 -10.98 4.28 -1.54
N PRO A 109 -10.45 3.10 -1.15
CA PRO A 109 -9.73 2.21 -2.07
C PRO A 109 -10.49 1.89 -3.37
N LYS A 110 -11.83 1.74 -3.30
CA LYS A 110 -12.72 1.52 -4.46
C LYS A 110 -12.58 2.56 -5.58
N VAL A 111 -12.21 3.80 -5.24
CA VAL A 111 -12.00 4.88 -6.19
C VAL A 111 -10.73 4.64 -7.02
N VAL A 112 -9.67 4.16 -6.38
CA VAL A 112 -8.33 4.04 -6.98
C VAL A 112 -8.14 2.70 -7.69
N ILE A 113 -8.72 1.60 -7.17
CA ILE A 113 -8.55 0.22 -7.67
C ILE A 113 -8.59 0.10 -9.19
N PRO A 114 -9.61 0.60 -9.92
CA PRO A 114 -9.68 0.36 -11.37
C PRO A 114 -8.53 1.01 -12.14
N ALA A 115 -8.05 2.18 -11.69
CA ALA A 115 -6.97 2.91 -12.34
C ALA A 115 -5.62 2.25 -12.03
N THR A 116 -5.37 1.89 -10.76
CA THR A 116 -4.18 1.13 -10.35
C THR A 116 -4.04 -0.18 -11.10
N LEU A 117 -5.11 -0.98 -11.18
CA LEU A 117 -5.06 -2.28 -11.87
C LEU A 117 -4.83 -2.13 -13.39
N ALA A 118 -5.28 -1.04 -13.99
CA ALA A 118 -4.99 -0.76 -15.40
C ALA A 118 -3.51 -0.40 -15.58
N GLN A 119 -2.98 0.52 -14.78
CA GLN A 119 -1.55 0.89 -14.83
C GLN A 119 -0.63 -0.31 -14.53
N MET A 120 -0.99 -1.14 -13.55
CA MET A 120 -0.29 -2.39 -13.23
C MET A 120 -0.21 -3.32 -14.45
N ARG A 121 -1.31 -3.51 -15.20
CA ARG A 121 -1.31 -4.35 -16.41
C ARG A 121 -0.41 -3.78 -17.50
N GLU A 122 -0.35 -2.45 -17.64
CA GLU A 122 0.52 -1.79 -18.62
C GLU A 122 1.99 -1.96 -18.26
N VAL A 123 2.36 -1.73 -16.99
CA VAL A 123 3.75 -1.87 -16.51
C VAL A 123 4.22 -3.33 -16.59
N THR A 124 3.39 -4.29 -16.16
CA THR A 124 3.72 -5.72 -16.25
C THR A 124 3.81 -6.21 -17.70
N ARG A 125 3.02 -5.65 -18.63
CA ARG A 125 3.17 -5.92 -20.07
C ARG A 125 4.49 -5.37 -20.61
N LEU A 126 4.85 -4.14 -20.25
CA LEU A 126 6.13 -3.54 -20.65
C LEU A 126 7.31 -4.37 -20.14
N LEU A 127 7.24 -4.83 -18.88
CA LEU A 127 8.27 -5.67 -18.27
C LEU A 127 8.52 -6.97 -19.06
N LYS A 128 7.47 -7.64 -19.54
CA LYS A 128 7.59 -8.89 -20.32
C LYS A 128 8.39 -8.72 -21.60
N GLU A 129 8.41 -7.52 -22.16
CA GLU A 129 9.12 -7.20 -23.41
C GLU A 129 10.46 -6.47 -23.18
N ALA A 130 10.67 -5.93 -21.97
CA ALA A 130 11.87 -5.20 -21.59
C ALA A 130 13.10 -6.10 -21.58
N ARG A 131 14.25 -5.52 -21.97
CA ARG A 131 15.56 -6.18 -21.96
C ARG A 131 16.64 -5.18 -21.55
N GLY A 132 17.78 -5.70 -21.11
CA GLY A 132 18.96 -4.89 -20.80
C GLY A 132 18.91 -4.27 -19.40
N HIS A 133 19.76 -3.25 -19.17
CA HIS A 133 20.10 -2.76 -17.83
C HIS A 133 18.91 -2.19 -17.04
N HIS A 134 17.86 -1.72 -17.71
CA HIS A 134 16.68 -1.14 -17.05
C HIS A 134 15.55 -2.14 -16.79
N ARG A 135 15.72 -3.42 -17.16
CA ARG A 135 14.70 -4.45 -16.95
C ARG A 135 14.44 -4.71 -15.48
N ASP A 136 15.48 -4.83 -14.66
CA ASP A 136 15.33 -5.12 -13.22
C ASP A 136 14.78 -3.91 -12.44
N PRO A 137 15.24 -2.66 -12.67
CA PRO A 137 14.57 -1.48 -12.13
C PRO A 137 13.08 -1.39 -12.52
N LEU A 138 12.72 -1.76 -13.75
CA LEU A 138 11.30 -1.84 -14.14
C LEU A 138 10.56 -2.98 -13.43
N ALA A 139 11.23 -4.11 -13.16
CA ALA A 139 10.66 -5.22 -12.43
C ALA A 139 10.37 -4.86 -10.97
N GLU A 140 11.20 -4.02 -10.34
CA GLU A 140 10.91 -3.44 -9.02
C GLU A 140 9.59 -2.65 -9.05
N VAL A 141 9.49 -1.69 -9.97
CA VAL A 141 8.26 -0.88 -10.14
C VAL A 141 7.04 -1.76 -10.45
N ALA A 142 7.20 -2.79 -11.29
CA ALA A 142 6.14 -3.73 -11.63
C ALA A 142 5.70 -4.57 -10.41
N SER A 143 6.64 -5.14 -9.67
CA SER A 143 6.39 -5.91 -8.45
C SER A 143 5.64 -5.06 -7.44
N GLU A 144 6.04 -3.80 -7.27
CA GLU A 144 5.36 -2.87 -6.39
C GLU A 144 3.95 -2.50 -6.86
N PHE A 145 3.72 -2.29 -8.17
CA PHE A 145 2.37 -2.07 -8.70
C PHE A 145 1.46 -3.28 -8.44
N VAL A 146 1.99 -4.50 -8.63
CA VAL A 146 1.25 -5.74 -8.40
C VAL A 146 0.93 -5.91 -6.91
N GLN A 147 1.92 -5.67 -6.05
CA GLN A 147 1.76 -5.69 -4.60
C GLN A 147 0.73 -4.67 -4.12
N PHE A 148 0.81 -3.43 -4.61
CA PHE A 148 -0.13 -2.35 -4.26
C PHE A 148 -1.54 -2.64 -4.79
N GLY A 149 -1.67 -3.21 -5.99
CA GLY A 149 -2.96 -3.72 -6.48
C GLY A 149 -3.54 -4.80 -5.56
N GLY A 150 -2.70 -5.72 -5.06
CA GLY A 150 -3.06 -6.72 -4.07
C GLY A 150 -3.52 -6.10 -2.75
N TRP A 151 -2.81 -5.08 -2.25
CA TRP A 151 -3.16 -4.32 -1.05
C TRP A 151 -4.52 -3.63 -1.17
N LEU A 152 -4.77 -2.87 -2.24
CA LEU A 152 -6.05 -2.19 -2.47
C LEU A 152 -7.22 -3.17 -2.51
N LEU A 153 -7.04 -4.33 -3.17
CA LEU A 153 -8.06 -5.38 -3.21
C LEU A 153 -8.29 -6.03 -1.84
N ALA A 154 -7.25 -6.15 -1.01
CA ALA A 154 -7.37 -6.64 0.36
C ALA A 154 -8.17 -5.68 1.24
N GLN A 155 -7.93 -4.36 1.12
CA GLN A 155 -8.72 -3.34 1.81
C GLN A 155 -10.20 -3.39 1.42
N ASP A 156 -10.49 -3.65 0.13
CA ASP A 156 -11.86 -3.79 -0.40
C ASP A 156 -12.49 -5.18 -0.16
N ARG A 157 -11.82 -6.06 0.60
CA ARG A 157 -12.26 -7.44 0.87
C ARG A 157 -12.46 -8.32 -0.37
N GLN A 158 -11.76 -8.01 -1.47
CA GLN A 158 -11.65 -8.87 -2.65
C GLN A 158 -10.53 -9.91 -2.48
N ASP A 159 -10.58 -10.64 -1.37
CA ASP A 159 -9.48 -11.43 -0.81
C ASP A 159 -8.88 -12.44 -1.80
N THR A 160 -9.71 -13.12 -2.61
CA THR A 160 -9.23 -14.10 -3.62
C THR A 160 -8.31 -13.45 -4.66
N LYS A 161 -8.71 -12.28 -5.18
CA LYS A 161 -7.91 -11.56 -6.19
C LYS A 161 -6.68 -10.94 -5.56
N ALA A 162 -6.80 -10.45 -4.32
CA ALA A 162 -5.67 -9.94 -3.56
C ALA A 162 -4.58 -11.01 -3.40
N VAL A 163 -4.93 -12.23 -2.99
CA VAL A 163 -3.97 -13.34 -2.87
C VAL A 163 -3.30 -13.69 -4.20
N GLN A 164 -4.04 -13.66 -5.31
CA GLN A 164 -3.47 -13.91 -6.65
C GLN A 164 -2.36 -12.90 -6.97
N LEU A 165 -2.65 -11.60 -6.84
CA LEU A 165 -1.65 -10.56 -7.09
C LEU A 165 -0.48 -10.63 -6.10
N LEU A 166 -0.73 -10.90 -4.82
CA LEU A 166 0.36 -11.00 -3.85
C LEU A 166 1.28 -12.19 -4.09
N ASN A 167 0.80 -13.28 -4.69
CA ASN A 167 1.67 -14.37 -5.15
C ASN A 167 2.52 -13.92 -6.34
N GLU A 168 1.91 -13.26 -7.34
CA GLU A 168 2.63 -12.72 -8.50
C GLU A 168 3.70 -11.68 -8.08
N ALA A 169 3.42 -10.88 -7.04
CA ALA A 169 4.37 -9.91 -6.50
C ALA A 169 5.60 -10.59 -5.87
N VAL A 170 5.41 -11.71 -5.15
CA VAL A 170 6.53 -12.53 -4.63
C VAL A 170 7.35 -13.10 -5.77
N ASP A 171 6.70 -13.66 -6.80
CA ASP A 171 7.41 -14.23 -7.97
C ASP A 171 8.27 -13.17 -8.68
N LEU A 172 7.74 -11.96 -8.86
CA LEU A 172 8.48 -10.85 -9.46
C LEU A 172 9.65 -10.37 -8.57
N ALA A 173 9.45 -10.33 -7.25
CA ALA A 173 10.48 -9.91 -6.31
C ALA A 173 11.63 -10.93 -6.25
N ASP A 174 11.31 -12.22 -6.26
CA ASP A 174 12.29 -13.30 -6.27
C ASP A 174 13.11 -13.33 -7.58
N GLU A 175 12.49 -13.02 -8.72
CA GLU A 175 13.18 -12.96 -10.02
C GLU A 175 14.35 -11.95 -10.02
N ILE A 176 14.22 -10.85 -9.28
CA ILE A 176 15.26 -9.83 -9.15
C ILE A 176 16.02 -9.89 -7.81
N GLY A 177 15.75 -10.90 -6.98
CA GLY A 177 16.39 -11.07 -5.67
C GLY A 177 16.10 -9.95 -4.67
N ASN A 178 14.95 -9.26 -4.78
CA ASN A 178 14.58 -8.16 -3.91
C ASN A 178 13.78 -8.64 -2.67
N GLY A 179 14.51 -8.94 -1.60
CA GLY A 179 13.95 -9.45 -0.35
C GLY A 179 12.97 -8.52 0.36
N THR A 180 13.14 -7.20 0.24
CA THR A 180 12.23 -6.20 0.82
C THR A 180 10.85 -6.27 0.18
N LEU A 181 10.78 -6.42 -1.14
CA LEU A 181 9.51 -6.55 -1.88
C LEU A 181 8.83 -7.90 -1.62
N ALA A 182 9.61 -8.98 -1.57
CA ALA A 182 9.09 -10.31 -1.24
C ALA A 182 8.50 -10.35 0.18
N ALA A 183 9.22 -9.79 1.17
CA ALA A 183 8.75 -9.69 2.55
C ALA A 183 7.44 -8.90 2.65
N GLN A 184 7.34 -7.76 1.97
CA GLN A 184 6.15 -6.92 2.00
C GLN A 184 4.91 -7.63 1.39
N ALA A 185 5.09 -8.38 0.30
CA ALA A 185 3.99 -9.14 -0.30
C ALA A 185 3.50 -10.27 0.62
N LEU A 186 4.42 -10.93 1.33
CA LEU A 186 4.09 -11.94 2.35
C LEU A 186 3.41 -11.33 3.58
N ASN A 187 3.87 -10.16 4.03
CA ASN A 187 3.22 -9.38 5.10
C ASN A 187 1.74 -9.11 4.78
N PHE A 188 1.42 -8.68 3.54
CA PHE A 188 0.03 -8.45 3.13
C PHE A 188 -0.81 -9.73 3.07
N LYS A 189 -0.21 -10.90 2.83
CA LYS A 189 -0.90 -12.19 2.98
C LYS A 189 -1.19 -12.52 4.44
N GLY A 190 -0.29 -12.13 5.35
CA GLY A 190 -0.51 -12.16 6.80
C GLY A 190 -1.67 -11.27 7.22
N TYR A 191 -1.72 -10.05 6.71
CA TYR A 191 -2.83 -9.12 6.92
C TYR A 191 -4.17 -9.73 6.49
N LEU A 192 -4.25 -10.29 5.27
CA LEU A 192 -5.45 -10.98 4.80
C LEU A 192 -5.88 -12.14 5.70
N ALA A 193 -4.93 -12.94 6.19
CA ALA A 193 -5.23 -14.02 7.13
C ALA A 193 -5.80 -13.47 8.45
N ARG A 194 -5.24 -12.37 8.96
CA ARG A 194 -5.72 -11.68 10.16
C ARG A 194 -7.14 -11.14 9.98
N GLN A 195 -7.41 -10.49 8.84
CA GLN A 195 -8.75 -10.00 8.47
C GLN A 195 -9.81 -11.09 8.28
N GLN A 196 -9.38 -12.35 8.22
CA GLN A 196 -10.25 -13.53 8.11
C GLN A 196 -10.31 -14.34 9.41
N GLY A 197 -9.65 -13.88 10.49
CA GLY A 197 -9.59 -14.60 11.76
C GLY A 197 -8.84 -15.94 11.69
N ARG A 198 -7.90 -16.08 10.73
CA ARG A 198 -7.13 -17.31 10.52
C ARG A 198 -5.78 -17.24 11.22
N ALA A 199 -5.76 -17.48 12.54
CA ALA A 199 -4.54 -17.41 13.37
C ALA A 199 -3.35 -18.21 12.81
N GLN A 200 -3.59 -19.43 12.30
CA GLN A 200 -2.54 -20.22 11.64
C GLN A 200 -1.98 -19.53 10.38
N GLY A 201 -2.83 -18.84 9.62
CA GLY A 201 -2.40 -18.06 8.47
C GLY A 201 -1.61 -16.81 8.87
N VAL A 202 -1.99 -16.17 9.98
CA VAL A 202 -1.25 -15.03 10.55
C VAL A 202 0.16 -15.47 10.93
N ALA A 203 0.28 -16.50 11.76
CA ALA A 203 1.57 -17.05 12.18
C ALA A 203 2.45 -17.44 10.97
N ARG A 204 1.87 -18.14 9.99
CA ARG A 204 2.59 -18.62 8.79
C ARG A 204 3.14 -17.48 7.94
N TRP A 205 2.29 -16.56 7.50
CA TRP A 205 2.67 -15.57 6.50
C TRP A 205 3.56 -14.48 7.07
N TYR A 206 3.30 -14.03 8.30
CA TYR A 206 4.18 -13.08 8.96
C TYR A 206 5.53 -13.72 9.33
N SER A 207 5.59 -15.00 9.72
CA SER A 207 6.89 -15.68 9.89
C SER A 207 7.66 -15.76 8.57
N ALA A 208 6.98 -16.10 7.47
CA ALA A 208 7.61 -16.11 6.15
C ALA A 208 8.17 -14.73 5.76
N ALA A 209 7.42 -13.66 6.00
CA ALA A 209 7.86 -12.29 5.77
C ALA A 209 9.09 -11.93 6.64
N ALA A 210 9.01 -12.18 7.95
CA ALA A 210 10.07 -11.86 8.92
C ALA A 210 11.42 -12.52 8.59
N PHE A 211 11.39 -13.75 8.07
CA PHE A 211 12.60 -14.52 7.77
C PHE A 211 12.98 -14.51 6.30
N THR A 212 12.33 -13.69 5.47
CA THR A 212 12.70 -13.51 4.07
C THR A 212 14.14 -12.97 3.96
N PRO A 213 15.05 -13.64 3.23
CA PRO A 213 16.40 -13.12 2.98
C PRO A 213 16.33 -11.74 2.33
N GLY A 214 17.08 -10.77 2.87
CA GLY A 214 17.05 -9.39 2.36
C GLY A 214 15.90 -8.51 2.87
N ALA A 215 14.97 -9.04 3.68
CA ALA A 215 13.94 -8.23 4.33
C ALA A 215 14.55 -7.14 5.21
N HIS A 216 13.97 -5.93 5.17
CA HIS A 216 14.44 -4.78 5.94
C HIS A 216 14.28 -5.01 7.45
N PRO A 217 15.20 -4.55 8.33
CA PRO A 217 15.10 -4.74 9.78
C PRO A 217 13.76 -4.30 10.39
N ALA A 218 13.20 -3.17 9.94
CA ALA A 218 11.88 -2.71 10.38
C ALA A 218 10.74 -3.65 9.98
N GLN A 219 10.78 -4.23 8.76
CA GLN A 219 9.81 -5.24 8.33
C GLN A 219 9.94 -6.48 9.19
N ARG A 220 11.17 -6.99 9.37
CA ARG A 220 11.45 -8.17 10.21
C ARG A 220 10.88 -8.02 11.61
N LEU A 221 11.11 -6.88 12.26
CA LEU A 221 10.61 -6.60 13.61
C LEU A 221 9.08 -6.64 13.64
N GLY A 222 8.41 -5.87 12.78
CA GLY A 222 6.95 -5.81 12.73
C GLY A 222 6.32 -7.17 12.40
N ASP A 223 6.89 -7.89 11.46
CA ASP A 223 6.46 -9.22 11.05
C ASP A 223 6.63 -10.26 12.17
N MET A 224 7.72 -10.21 12.93
CA MET A 224 7.89 -11.08 14.11
C MET A 224 6.80 -10.83 15.16
N LEU A 225 6.47 -9.57 15.48
CA LEU A 225 5.41 -9.26 16.44
C LEU A 225 4.04 -9.74 15.96
N GLN A 226 3.74 -9.60 14.68
CA GLN A 226 2.49 -10.06 14.08
C GLN A 226 2.41 -11.59 14.03
N ALA A 227 3.52 -12.26 13.71
CA ALA A 227 3.62 -13.72 13.80
C ALA A 227 3.39 -14.21 15.24
N ALA A 228 3.97 -13.51 16.22
CA ALA A 228 3.77 -13.80 17.64
C ALA A 228 2.30 -13.71 18.05
N ALA A 229 1.56 -12.71 17.56
CA ALA A 229 0.12 -12.61 17.81
C ALA A 229 -0.65 -13.82 17.25
N GLY A 230 -0.33 -14.25 16.02
CA GLY A 230 -0.93 -15.46 15.44
C GLY A 230 -0.60 -16.73 16.22
N LEU A 231 0.65 -16.89 16.69
CA LEU A 231 1.08 -18.02 17.51
C LEU A 231 0.39 -18.03 18.88
N ALA A 232 0.25 -16.86 19.50
CA ALA A 232 -0.41 -16.71 20.79
C ALA A 232 -1.89 -17.09 20.71
N GLU A 233 -2.61 -16.66 19.66
CA GLU A 233 -4.00 -17.06 19.43
C GLU A 233 -4.18 -18.58 19.20
N LEU A 234 -3.14 -19.27 18.71
CA LEU A 234 -3.12 -20.73 18.59
C LEU A 234 -2.79 -21.45 19.90
N GLY A 235 -2.42 -20.72 20.95
CA GLY A 235 -1.96 -21.29 22.23
C GLY A 235 -0.48 -21.65 22.26
N GLU A 236 0.28 -21.35 21.20
CA GLU A 236 1.73 -21.62 21.08
C GLU A 236 2.55 -20.58 21.86
N THR A 237 2.32 -20.54 23.17
CA THR A 237 2.78 -19.49 24.09
C THR A 237 4.30 -19.31 24.06
N ASP A 238 5.05 -20.40 24.16
CA ASP A 238 6.51 -20.34 24.19
C ASP A 238 7.11 -19.84 22.87
N GLU A 239 6.48 -20.19 21.74
CA GLU A 239 6.94 -19.74 20.42
C GLU A 239 6.61 -18.26 20.19
N ALA A 240 5.42 -17.82 20.60
CA ALA A 240 5.04 -16.42 20.57
C ALA A 240 6.00 -15.55 21.41
N LEU A 241 6.34 -15.98 22.62
CA LEU A 241 7.29 -15.25 23.48
C LEU A 241 8.69 -15.18 22.88
N ARG A 242 9.20 -16.29 22.33
CA ARG A 242 10.48 -16.30 21.61
C ARG A 242 10.47 -15.34 20.42
N MET A 243 9.36 -15.31 19.67
CA MET A 243 9.21 -14.42 18.53
C MET A 243 9.23 -12.94 18.94
N MET A 244 8.55 -12.59 20.04
CA MET A 244 8.60 -11.23 20.61
C MET A 244 10.01 -10.84 21.08
N GLU A 245 10.71 -11.74 21.77
CA GLU A 245 12.10 -11.50 22.23
C GLU A 245 13.05 -11.30 21.04
N ASN A 246 12.87 -12.07 19.95
CA ASN A 246 13.62 -11.88 18.72
C ASN A 246 13.35 -10.51 18.10
N ALA A 247 12.08 -10.06 18.11
CA ALA A 247 11.69 -8.74 17.60
C ALA A 247 12.32 -7.61 18.43
N GLU A 248 12.31 -7.73 19.76
CA GLU A 248 12.87 -6.74 20.67
C GLU A 248 14.37 -6.50 20.40
N ARG A 249 15.14 -7.56 20.11
CA ARG A 249 16.55 -7.45 19.73
C ARG A 249 16.81 -6.71 18.42
N LEU A 250 15.79 -6.54 17.57
CA LEU A 250 15.90 -5.78 16.32
C LEU A 250 15.57 -4.30 16.49
N THR A 251 15.09 -3.85 17.66
CA THR A 251 14.57 -2.48 17.86
C THR A 251 15.59 -1.41 17.50
N ASP A 252 16.80 -1.48 18.05
CA ASP A 252 17.85 -0.47 17.79
C ASP A 252 18.30 -0.49 16.32
N VAL A 253 18.40 -1.68 15.72
CA VAL A 253 18.81 -1.84 14.32
C VAL A 253 17.73 -1.29 13.38
N ALA A 254 16.46 -1.54 13.68
CA ALA A 254 15.33 -1.02 12.91
C ALA A 254 15.20 0.51 13.03
N ALA A 255 15.50 1.08 14.20
CA ALA A 255 15.47 2.53 14.41
C ALA A 255 16.65 3.27 13.74
N ALA A 256 17.76 2.58 13.47
CA ALA A 256 18.96 3.17 12.88
C ALA A 256 18.85 3.46 11.37
N VAL A 257 17.85 2.90 10.69
CA VAL A 257 17.67 3.00 9.23
C VAL A 257 16.22 3.37 8.94
N PRO A 258 15.95 4.37 8.07
CA PRO A 258 14.57 4.68 7.70
C PRO A 258 13.88 3.45 7.10
N PRO A 259 12.56 3.26 7.33
CA PRO A 259 11.84 2.16 6.72
C PRO A 259 11.86 2.28 5.18
N PRO A 260 11.65 1.18 4.45
CA PRO A 260 11.45 1.23 3.01
C PRO A 260 10.32 2.18 2.66
N GLU A 261 10.42 2.92 1.54
CA GLU A 261 9.36 3.83 1.09
C GLU A 261 8.01 3.11 0.92
N THR A 262 8.04 1.84 0.54
CA THR A 262 6.88 0.96 0.39
C THR A 262 6.22 0.55 1.72
N ALA A 263 6.87 0.83 2.85
CA ALA A 263 6.47 0.43 4.20
C ALA A 263 6.72 1.55 5.23
N TYR A 264 6.49 2.81 4.82
CA TYR A 264 6.80 4.01 5.59
C TYR A 264 6.13 4.06 6.99
N TRP A 265 5.03 3.32 7.17
CA TRP A 265 4.26 3.23 8.42
C TRP A 265 4.91 2.36 9.51
N LEU A 266 6.03 1.69 9.24
CA LEU A 266 6.73 0.83 10.20
C LEU A 266 7.52 1.63 11.25
N THR A 267 6.83 2.46 12.02
CA THR A 267 7.41 3.28 13.10
C THR A 267 7.46 2.52 14.44
N PRO A 268 8.27 2.98 15.42
CA PRO A 268 8.24 2.43 16.77
C PRO A 268 6.85 2.45 17.41
N GLU A 269 6.05 3.49 17.16
CA GLU A 269 4.69 3.64 17.67
C GLU A 269 3.75 2.61 17.04
N PHE A 270 3.87 2.37 15.73
CA PHE A 270 3.14 1.31 15.05
C PHE A 270 3.49 -0.08 15.62
N ASN A 271 4.76 -0.31 15.95
CA ASN A 271 5.18 -1.59 16.54
C ASN A 271 4.55 -1.84 17.93
N ARG A 272 4.24 -0.79 18.70
CA ARG A 272 3.49 -0.95 19.97
C ARG A 272 2.11 -1.54 19.75
N LEU A 273 1.42 -1.18 18.66
CA LEU A 273 0.13 -1.79 18.33
C LEU A 273 0.26 -3.31 18.10
N ASN A 274 1.33 -3.74 17.41
CA ASN A 274 1.60 -5.16 17.16
C ASN A 274 2.01 -5.91 18.45
N MET A 275 2.81 -5.29 19.33
CA MET A 275 3.11 -5.83 20.67
C MET A 275 1.84 -6.01 21.49
N GLY A 276 0.91 -5.06 21.40
CA GLY A 276 -0.38 -5.12 22.07
C GLY A 276 -1.24 -6.30 21.61
N LEU A 277 -1.31 -6.55 20.30
CA LEU A 277 -1.99 -7.72 19.74
C LEU A 277 -1.37 -9.04 20.22
N ALA A 278 -0.04 -9.13 20.27
CA ALA A 278 0.64 -10.32 20.75
C ALA A 278 0.35 -10.59 22.24
N ASN A 279 0.43 -9.55 23.09
CA ASN A 279 0.10 -9.67 24.51
C ASN A 279 -1.37 -10.03 24.75
N LEU A 280 -2.30 -9.52 23.92
CA LEU A 280 -3.71 -9.91 24.00
C LEU A 280 -3.88 -11.41 23.74
N GLY A 281 -3.25 -11.94 22.68
CA GLY A 281 -3.28 -13.38 22.37
C GLY A 281 -2.69 -14.23 23.49
N LEU A 282 -1.67 -13.72 24.20
CA LEU A 282 -1.01 -14.38 25.33
C LEU A 282 -1.81 -14.32 26.64
N GLY A 283 -2.97 -13.64 26.67
CA GLY A 283 -3.74 -13.41 27.89
C GLY A 283 -3.10 -12.38 28.85
N ARG A 284 -2.09 -11.63 28.40
CA ARG A 284 -1.43 -10.57 29.18
C ARG A 284 -2.19 -9.26 29.01
N TYR A 285 -3.42 -9.22 29.54
CA TYR A 285 -4.37 -8.15 29.25
C TYR A 285 -3.89 -6.76 29.70
N GLY A 286 -3.18 -6.67 30.83
CA GLY A 286 -2.58 -5.41 31.30
C GLY A 286 -1.58 -4.84 30.28
N ASP A 287 -0.57 -5.65 29.92
CA ASP A 287 0.44 -5.27 28.92
C ASP A 287 -0.19 -4.96 27.55
N ALA A 288 -1.22 -5.72 27.16
CA ALA A 288 -1.96 -5.47 25.93
C ALA A 288 -2.63 -4.09 25.92
N VAL A 289 -3.30 -3.71 27.01
CA VAL A 289 -3.91 -2.38 27.16
C VAL A 289 -2.86 -1.28 27.07
N ASP A 290 -1.76 -1.43 27.80
CA ASP A 290 -0.70 -0.42 27.86
C ASP A 290 -0.04 -0.20 26.49
N HIS A 291 0.30 -1.28 25.78
CA HIS A 291 0.89 -1.22 24.45
C HIS A 291 -0.08 -0.65 23.40
N ILE A 292 -1.35 -1.05 23.40
CA ILE A 292 -2.31 -0.56 22.41
C ILE A 292 -2.62 0.93 22.63
N ASN A 293 -2.81 1.37 23.88
CA ASN A 293 -3.01 2.78 24.19
C ASN A 293 -1.80 3.62 23.76
N ALA A 294 -0.59 3.22 24.17
CA ALA A 294 0.62 3.94 23.82
C ALA A 294 0.89 3.96 22.30
N GLY A 295 0.47 2.93 21.57
CA GLY A 295 0.53 2.90 20.11
C GLY A 295 -0.48 3.86 19.48
N LEU A 296 -1.75 3.83 19.90
CA LEU A 296 -2.82 4.68 19.36
C LEU A 296 -2.58 6.17 19.66
N GLU A 297 -2.11 6.50 20.88
CA GLU A 297 -1.77 7.88 21.27
C GLU A 297 -0.53 8.39 20.53
N GLY A 298 0.40 7.49 20.18
CA GLY A 298 1.63 7.82 19.45
C GLY A 298 1.45 7.97 17.93
N LEU A 299 0.28 7.64 17.38
CA LEU A 299 0.03 7.84 15.95
C LEU A 299 0.03 9.34 15.59
N PRO A 300 0.57 9.71 14.42
CA PRO A 300 0.37 11.03 13.83
C PRO A 300 -1.10 11.43 13.80
N ASP A 301 -1.39 12.73 13.91
CA ASP A 301 -2.76 13.26 13.98
C ASP A 301 -3.63 12.75 12.81
N GLU A 302 -3.03 12.65 11.62
CA GLU A 302 -3.68 12.21 10.38
C GLU A 302 -4.05 10.72 10.40
N LEU A 303 -3.34 9.91 11.20
CA LEU A 303 -3.54 8.46 11.26
C LEU A 303 -4.40 8.02 12.44
N ARG A 304 -4.67 8.89 13.42
CA ARG A 304 -5.44 8.52 14.62
C ARG A 304 -6.83 7.98 14.30
N ASP A 305 -7.49 8.53 13.29
CA ASP A 305 -8.83 8.12 12.87
C ASP A 305 -8.86 7.26 11.60
N ALA A 306 -7.69 6.81 11.14
CA ALA A 306 -7.62 5.97 9.96
C ALA A 306 -8.44 4.68 10.18
N PRO A 307 -9.22 4.22 9.17
CA PRO A 307 -10.13 3.08 9.32
C PRO A 307 -9.47 1.79 9.83
N TRP A 308 -8.20 1.56 9.50
CA TRP A 308 -7.44 0.38 9.93
C TRP A 308 -7.23 0.32 11.45
N THR A 309 -7.27 1.46 12.16
CA THR A 309 -7.12 1.52 13.63
C THR A 309 -8.24 0.79 14.38
N TRP A 310 -9.39 0.54 13.73
CA TRP A 310 -10.53 -0.17 14.33
C TRP A 310 -10.13 -1.52 14.94
N GLU A 311 -9.23 -2.27 14.29
CA GLU A 311 -8.82 -3.59 14.79
C GLU A 311 -8.10 -3.48 16.14
N HIS A 312 -7.25 -2.47 16.30
CA HIS A 312 -6.52 -2.21 17.54
C HIS A 312 -7.44 -1.66 18.62
N ARG A 313 -8.37 -0.76 18.27
CA ARG A 313 -9.41 -0.27 19.18
C ARG A 313 -10.33 -1.40 19.67
N ASN A 314 -10.64 -2.37 18.81
CA ASN A 314 -11.40 -3.57 19.18
C ASN A 314 -10.58 -4.50 20.09
N ALA A 315 -9.28 -4.69 19.81
CA ALA A 315 -8.36 -5.44 20.66
C ALA A 315 -8.22 -4.79 22.05
N LEU A 316 -8.11 -3.47 22.13
CA LEU A 316 -8.08 -2.70 23.37
C LEU A 316 -9.32 -2.95 24.22
N ARG A 317 -10.51 -2.91 23.60
CA ARG A 317 -11.77 -3.19 24.28
C ARG A 317 -11.78 -4.60 24.88
N ARG A 318 -11.43 -5.61 24.08
CA ARG A 318 -11.34 -7.01 24.52
C ARG A 318 -10.36 -7.19 25.69
N ALA A 319 -9.19 -6.55 25.61
CA ALA A 319 -8.20 -6.59 26.68
C ALA A 319 -8.71 -5.91 27.96
N THR A 320 -9.39 -4.78 27.84
CA THR A 320 -9.96 -4.05 28.97
C THR A 320 -11.09 -4.81 29.65
N GLU A 321 -11.96 -5.48 28.89
CA GLU A 321 -13.05 -6.31 29.42
C GLU A 321 -12.55 -7.58 30.13
N ALA A 322 -11.36 -8.07 29.77
CA ALA A 322 -10.77 -9.29 30.32
C ALA A 322 -9.79 -9.04 31.49
N ARG A 323 -9.46 -7.77 31.77
CA ARG A 323 -8.60 -7.33 32.89
C ARG A 323 -9.35 -7.34 34.22
#